data_AF-A0A8T5UK45-F1
#
_entry.id   AF-A0A8T5UK45-F1
#
_cell.length_a   1.000
_cell.length_b   1.000
_cell.length_c   1.000
_cell.angle_alpha   90.00
_cell.angle_beta   90.00
_cell.angle_gamma   90.00
#
_symmetry.space_group_name_H-M   'P 1'
#
loop_
_entity.id
_entity.type
_entity.pdbx_description
1 polymer ?
#
loop_
_entity_poly.entity_id
_entity_poly.type
_entity_poly.pdbx_seq_one_letter_code
_entity_poly.pdbx_strand_id
1 'polypeptide(L)'
;MNELEKDLMLFEFDEGIEGFHEVKVADKEIRELLNSDLIYIILNRYNKEIMIWHGSNTNIRMKFIATQEAPKIRDKYGNDFKISAVAEGDESSEFKEIVGL
;
A
#
# COMPACT_ATOMS: atom_id res chain seq x y z
N MET A 1 -1.01 15.21 14.78
CA MET A 1 -0.01 14.15 14.54
C MET A 1 -0.41 12.97 15.41
N ASN A 2 -1.19 12.06 14.85
CA ASN A 2 -1.64 10.86 15.57
C ASN A 2 -0.49 9.85 15.57
N GLU A 3 -0.31 9.12 16.67
CA GLU A 3 0.75 8.10 16.79
C GLU A 3 0.68 7.02 15.69
N LEU A 4 -0.50 6.83 15.07
CA LEU A 4 -0.75 5.94 13.94
C LEU A 4 0.03 6.29 12.66
N GLU A 5 0.32 7.56 12.40
CA GLU A 5 1.05 7.97 11.18
C GLU A 5 2.52 7.52 11.18
N LYS A 6 3.10 7.25 12.37
CA LYS A 6 4.50 6.82 12.51
C LYS A 6 4.74 5.36 12.17
N ASP A 7 3.68 4.56 12.04
CA ASP A 7 3.76 3.11 11.85
C ASP A 7 3.24 2.64 10.48
N LEU A 8 2.99 3.59 9.58
CA LEU A 8 2.62 3.35 8.19
C LEU A 8 3.84 3.51 7.28
N MET A 9 4.01 2.60 6.33
CA MET A 9 4.96 2.73 5.24
C MET A 9 4.23 2.58 3.91
N LEU A 10 4.54 3.45 2.95
CA LEU A 10 3.96 3.44 1.62
C LEU A 10 5.02 3.00 0.61
N PHE A 11 4.64 2.10 -0.28
CA PHE A 11 5.44 1.71 -1.42
C PHE A 11 4.64 1.95 -2.69
N GLU A 12 5.27 2.59 -3.68
CA GLU A 12 4.66 2.88 -4.99
C GLU A 12 5.23 1.94 -6.04
N PHE A 13 4.36 1.49 -6.95
CA PHE A 13 4.78 0.68 -8.09
C PHE A 13 5.64 1.50 -9.06
N ASP A 14 6.77 0.93 -9.45
CA ASP A 14 7.70 1.50 -10.42
C ASP A 14 7.86 0.55 -11.61
N GLU A 15 7.40 1.00 -12.77
CA GLU A 15 7.45 0.24 -14.01
C GLU A 15 8.89 0.00 -14.50
N GLY A 16 9.82 0.92 -14.20
CA GLY A 16 11.21 0.83 -14.65
C GLY A 16 11.99 -0.30 -13.99
N ILE A 17 11.66 -0.63 -12.74
CA ILE A 17 12.26 -1.75 -11.99
C ILE A 17 11.34 -2.97 -11.87
N GLU A 18 10.15 -2.92 -12.50
CA GLU A 18 9.08 -3.91 -12.34
C GLU A 18 8.86 -4.32 -10.87
N GLY A 19 8.74 -3.31 -10.00
CA GLY A 19 8.77 -3.52 -8.55
C GLY A 19 8.19 -2.35 -7.78
N PHE A 20 8.65 -2.18 -6.55
CA PHE A 20 8.17 -1.14 -5.65
C PHE A 20 9.33 -0.40 -5.00
N HIS A 21 9.18 0.91 -4.85
CA HIS A 21 10.08 1.73 -4.05
C HIS A 21 9.32 2.36 -2.87
N GLU A 22 10.02 2.57 -1.75
CA GLU A 22 9.44 3.21 -0.57
C GLU A 22 9.26 4.72 -0.83
N VAL A 23 8.05 5.21 -0.57
CA VAL A 23 7.68 6.63 -0.69
C VAL A 23 7.55 7.21 0.72
N LYS A 24 8.22 8.33 0.95
CA LYS A 24 8.08 9.06 2.22
C LYS A 24 6.72 9.74 2.28
N VAL A 25 5.87 9.24 3.16
CA VAL A 25 4.67 9.94 3.61
C VAL A 25 5.13 11.06 4.54
N ALA A 26 5.24 12.28 4.02
CA ALA A 26 5.54 13.48 4.80
C ALA A 26 4.29 13.89 5.61
N ASP A 27 4.15 15.16 6.01
CA ASP A 27 2.91 15.71 6.62
C ASP A 27 1.66 15.66 5.70
N LYS A 28 1.70 14.85 4.64
CA LYS A 28 0.62 14.59 3.70
C LYS A 28 -0.06 13.28 4.06
N GLU A 29 -1.39 13.27 3.98
CA GLU A 29 -2.16 12.05 4.11
C GLU A 29 -1.88 11.10 2.94
N ILE A 30 -1.86 9.79 3.19
CA ILE A 30 -1.58 8.77 2.15
C ILE A 30 -2.55 8.92 0.97
N ARG A 31 -3.81 9.29 1.23
CA ARG A 31 -4.81 9.52 0.17
C ARG A 31 -4.35 10.50 -0.92
N GLU A 32 -3.56 11.51 -0.57
CA GLU A 32 -3.11 12.52 -1.53
C GLU A 32 -2.04 11.97 -2.49
N LEU A 33 -1.45 10.83 -2.15
CA LEU A 33 -0.45 10.13 -2.94
C LEU A 33 -1.08 9.02 -3.82
N LEU A 34 -2.29 8.56 -3.50
CA LEU A 34 -2.93 7.49 -4.25
C LEU A 34 -3.35 7.98 -5.64
N ASN A 35 -2.76 7.36 -6.67
CA ASN A 35 -3.07 7.60 -8.07
C ASN A 35 -3.77 6.37 -8.69
N SER A 36 -4.92 6.59 -9.33
CA SER A 36 -5.74 5.56 -9.99
C SER A 36 -5.00 4.75 -11.07
N ASP A 37 -3.90 5.26 -11.62
CA ASP A 37 -3.06 4.59 -12.62
C ASP A 37 -2.00 3.66 -12.00
N LEU A 38 -1.84 3.66 -10.67
CA LEU A 38 -0.77 2.97 -9.96
C LEU A 38 -1.27 1.98 -8.91
N ILE A 39 -0.38 1.09 -8.50
CA ILE A 39 -0.59 0.19 -7.37
C ILE A 39 0.29 0.65 -6.22
N TYR A 40 -0.27 0.63 -5.02
CA TYR A 40 0.43 0.97 -3.80
C TYR A 40 0.41 -0.21 -2.84
N ILE A 41 1.49 -0.39 -2.09
CA ILE A 41 1.55 -1.31 -0.96
C ILE A 41 1.68 -0.47 0.29
N ILE A 42 0.73 -0.63 1.21
CA ILE A 42 0.70 0.08 2.49
C ILE A 42 0.96 -0.94 3.58
N LEU A 43 2.06 -0.76 4.32
CA LEU A 43 2.39 -1.59 5.47
C LEU A 43 1.95 -0.84 6.73
N ASN A 44 1.04 -1.45 7.48
CA ASN A 44 0.55 -0.99 8.77
C ASN A 44 1.10 -1.89 9.89
N ARG A 45 2.07 -1.37 10.65
CA ARG A 45 2.70 -2.11 11.76
C ARG A 45 1.78 -2.28 12.96
N TYR A 46 0.85 -1.35 13.16
CA TYR A 46 -0.10 -1.40 14.28
C TYR A 46 -1.05 -2.59 14.13
N ASN A 47 -1.66 -2.74 12.96
CA ASN A 47 -2.58 -3.85 12.66
C ASN A 47 -1.88 -5.12 12.17
N LYS A 48 -0.55 -5.09 11.98
CA LYS A 48 0.22 -6.15 11.31
C LYS A 48 -0.43 -6.54 9.98
N GLU A 49 -0.70 -5.54 9.14
CA GLU A 49 -1.35 -5.74 7.85
C GLU A 49 -0.53 -5.08 6.74
N ILE A 50 -0.53 -5.72 5.57
CA ILE A 50 -0.04 -5.19 4.31
C ILE A 50 -1.22 -5.13 3.36
N MET A 51 -1.62 -3.92 3.00
CA MET A 51 -2.74 -3.65 2.11
C MET A 51 -2.18 -3.31 0.73
N ILE A 52 -2.60 -4.04 -0.28
CA ILE A 52 -2.27 -3.75 -1.68
C ILE A 52 -3.45 -2.95 -2.24
N TRP A 53 -3.27 -1.64 -2.42
CA TRP A 53 -4.29 -0.80 -3.03
C TRP A 53 -4.10 -0.78 -4.55
N HIS A 54 -5.17 -1.12 -5.27
CA HIS A 54 -5.20 -1.17 -6.73
C HIS A 54 -5.97 0.02 -7.29
N GLY A 55 -5.25 0.92 -7.95
CA GLY A 55 -5.87 1.95 -8.76
C GLY A 55 -6.78 1.36 -9.84
N SER A 56 -7.89 2.04 -10.11
CA SER A 56 -8.95 1.61 -11.02
C SER A 56 -8.48 1.44 -12.47
N ASN A 57 -7.43 2.16 -12.89
CA ASN A 57 -6.86 2.10 -14.24
C ASN A 57 -5.66 1.13 -14.37
N THR A 58 -5.33 0.41 -13.31
CA THR A 58 -4.16 -0.50 -13.31
C THR A 58 -4.40 -1.77 -14.12
N ASN A 59 -3.36 -2.22 -14.82
CA ASN A 59 -3.43 -3.41 -15.67
C ASN A 59 -3.11 -4.72 -14.92
N ILE A 60 -3.39 -5.86 -15.56
CA ILE A 60 -3.19 -7.20 -14.98
C ILE A 60 -1.73 -7.46 -14.61
N ARG A 61 -0.77 -6.97 -15.39
CA ARG A 61 0.66 -7.18 -15.15
C ARG A 61 1.09 -6.54 -13.83
N MET A 62 0.67 -5.30 -13.59
CA MET A 62 0.96 -4.58 -12.33
C MET A 62 0.41 -5.36 -11.13
N LYS A 63 -0.84 -5.82 -11.21
CA LYS A 63 -1.50 -6.59 -10.13
C LYS A 63 -0.77 -7.91 -9.84
N PHE A 64 -0.30 -8.58 -10.90
CA PHE A 64 0.51 -9.78 -10.78
C PHE A 64 1.83 -9.51 -10.05
N ILE A 65 2.57 -8.47 -10.45
CA ILE A 65 3.82 -8.08 -9.80
C ILE A 65 3.57 -7.73 -8.33
N ALA A 66 2.52 -6.96 -8.02
CA ALA A 66 2.15 -6.62 -6.65
C ALA A 66 1.92 -7.87 -5.77
N THR A 67 1.28 -8.90 -6.33
CA THR A 67 1.04 -10.17 -5.63
C THR A 67 2.35 -10.93 -5.35
N GLN A 68 3.36 -10.80 -6.21
CA GLN A 68 4.67 -11.42 -6.04
C GLN A 68 5.59 -10.62 -5.09
N GLU A 69 5.50 -9.29 -5.11
CA GLU A 69 6.36 -8.41 -4.32
C GLU A 69 5.86 -8.21 -2.88
N ALA A 70 4.54 -8.18 -2.64
CA ALA A 70 3.99 -7.98 -1.31
C ALA A 70 4.48 -9.00 -0.27
N PRO A 71 4.59 -10.32 -0.55
CA PRO A 71 5.22 -11.28 0.36
C PRO A 71 6.71 -11.01 0.61
N LYS A 72 7.45 -10.51 -0.38
CA LYS A 72 8.87 -10.16 -0.21
C LYS A 72 9.04 -8.94 0.68
N ILE A 73 8.15 -7.95 0.54
CA ILE A 73 8.09 -6.79 1.43
C ILE A 73 7.75 -7.28 2.84
N ARG A 74 6.70 -8.10 3.01
CA ARG A 74 6.33 -8.72 4.29
C ARG A 74 7.53 -9.35 4.98
N ASP A 75 8.23 -10.24 4.29
CA ASP A 75 9.32 -11.03 4.89
C ASP A 75 10.49 -10.15 5.38
N LYS A 76 10.62 -8.91 4.88
CA LYS A 76 11.61 -7.93 5.38
C LYS A 76 11.22 -7.29 6.71
N TYR A 77 9.92 -7.18 7.03
CA TYR A 77 9.42 -6.48 8.23
C TYR A 77 8.85 -7.44 9.28
N GLY A 78 8.33 -8.59 8.88
CA GLY A 78 7.79 -9.63 9.75
C GLY A 78 6.88 -10.58 8.99
N ASN A 79 7.00 -11.88 9.24
CA ASN A 79 6.23 -12.92 8.53
C ASN A 79 4.79 -13.08 9.05
N ASP A 80 4.43 -12.40 10.14
CA ASP A 80 3.14 -12.46 10.80
C ASP A 80 2.14 -11.42 10.28
N PHE A 81 2.52 -10.61 9.28
CA PHE A 81 1.61 -9.64 8.68
C PHE A 81 0.64 -10.32 7.72
N LYS A 82 -0.64 -9.96 7.83
CA LYS A 82 -1.69 -10.36 6.89
C LYS A 82 -1.58 -9.53 5.62
N ILE A 83 -1.68 -10.16 4.45
CA ILE A 83 -1.76 -9.44 3.17
C ILE A 83 -3.22 -9.39 2.72
N SER A 84 -3.70 -8.20 2.36
CA SER A 84 -5.04 -7.97 1.80
C SER A 84 -4.94 -7.12 0.54
N ALA A 85 -5.92 -7.27 -0.36
CA ALA A 85 -6.04 -6.45 -1.56
C ALA A 85 -7.27 -5.56 -1.44
N VAL A 86 -7.13 -4.30 -1.83
CA VAL A 86 -8.16 -3.26 -1.78
C VAL A 86 -8.23 -2.64 -3.17
N ALA A 87 -9.42 -2.60 -3.77
CA ALA A 87 -9.61 -1.93 -5.05
C ALA A 87 -10.09 -0.49 -4.83
N GLU A 88 -9.66 0.42 -5.71
CA GLU A 88 -10.16 1.80 -5.71
C GLU A 88 -11.70 1.81 -5.84
N GLY A 89 -12.36 2.51 -4.93
CA GLY A 89 -13.83 2.58 -4.83
C GLY A 89 -14.48 1.50 -3.98
N ASP A 90 -13.76 0.42 -3.66
CA ASP A 90 -14.19 -0.67 -2.78
C ASP A 90 -13.46 -0.63 -1.42
N GLU A 91 -12.90 0.52 -1.03
CA GLU A 91 -12.20 0.67 0.24
C GLU A 91 -13.15 0.55 1.44
N SER A 92 -12.79 -0.29 2.40
CA SER A 92 -13.47 -0.37 3.69
C SER A 92 -13.31 0.94 4.47
N SER A 93 -14.23 1.20 5.40
CA SER A 93 -14.09 2.35 6.32
C SER A 93 -12.78 2.32 7.09
N GLU A 94 -12.31 1.13 7.48
CA GLU A 94 -11.02 0.93 8.15
C GLU A 94 -9.85 1.38 7.26
N PHE A 95 -9.84 1.00 5.98
CA PHE A 95 -8.82 1.46 5.04
C PHE A 95 -8.83 2.98 4.94
N LYS A 96 -10.02 3.59 4.81
CA LYS A 96 -10.19 5.04 4.70
C LYS A 96 -9.62 5.76 5.91
N GLU A 97 -9.91 5.31 7.12
CA GLU A 97 -9.34 5.85 8.35
C GLU A 97 -7.80 5.75 8.38
N ILE A 98 -7.23 4.64 7.91
CA ILE A 98 -5.78 4.44 7.87
C ILE A 98 -5.10 5.41 6.88
N VAL A 99 -5.70 5.64 5.71
CA VAL A 99 -5.09 6.49 4.67
C VAL A 99 -5.50 7.96 4.74
N GLY A 100 -6.40 8.32 5.66
CA GLY A 100 -6.90 9.69 5.87
C GLY A 100 -8.03 10.11 4.93
N LEU A 101 -8.80 9.16 4.40
CA LEU A 101 -9.91 9.37 3.45
C LEU A 101 -11.18 9.94 4.10
#